data_AF-A0A364L7V1-F1
#
_entry.id   AF-A0A364L7V1-F1
#
_cell.length_a   1.000
_cell.length_b   1.000
_cell.length_c   1.000
_cell.angle_alpha   90.00
_cell.angle_beta   90.00
_cell.angle_gamma   90.00
#
_symmetry.space_group_name_H-M   'P 1'
#
loop_
_entity.id
_entity.type
_entity.pdbx_description
1 polymer ?
#
loop_
_entity_poly.entity_id
_entity_poly.type
_entity_poly.pdbx_seq_one_letter_code
_entity_poly.pdbx_strand_id
1 'polypeptide(L)'
;MSSVLELEATVDDCTKYFMTKLAQKQDQNFDLGAWLHWYSFDVIAQLTFSKRFGFMEKETDIEGIIAALENRQVYSAIVGQAPMLHKFLFGNKFVSSVANTIPRVRKMNSSARIVEFAANQLRLRQEYDKENNVKDILARFKRYRDGSQIMTDQELLGHSATNVFAGSDTTAITLRAIFYYLMKNPEMLNQLVQEIREFESQGELSDIVTYAESQRMSYLQACIKEAMRLHPAVGFLLERVVPDEGANISGTYFPSGTVVGVNPWVVGREQAVYGSDADDFRPERWLEASKDTLKLMERNWLAFGEGSRTCLGKNISLMEISKLVPQLLRRYSFHLSDPTVDWKLFDYWKRHATYTRKCLNAIFLVDTALEEKLRSLSGDTPDNNLVVIPAPKVNRIQRAVFYYADFIGTLIYIVILLSVVSVWLAVGPVLHFSDNRWLISGTYVSPSGMNDDFGLRNLQHYLGGLVTDRFRKVYNTGAEAFRVIGLPVPEGKEYKSISFSIRISETINRICGHEFMVVASLLLISGLIVGASAM
;
A
#
# COMPACT_ATOMS: atom_id res chain seq x y z
N MET A 1 -14.74 10.09 26.93
CA MET A 1 -14.09 11.38 26.65
C MET A 1 -13.37 11.96 27.87
N SER A 2 -13.87 11.80 29.10
CA SER A 2 -13.24 12.35 30.32
C SER A 2 -11.74 12.04 30.45
N SER A 3 -11.32 10.80 30.18
CA SER A 3 -9.91 10.39 30.29
C SER A 3 -8.97 10.91 29.19
N VAL A 4 -9.51 11.45 28.10
CA VAL A 4 -8.75 12.09 27.00
C VAL A 4 -8.51 13.56 27.32
N LEU A 5 -9.50 14.23 27.93
CA LEU A 5 -9.37 15.61 28.41
C LEU A 5 -8.29 15.75 29.51
N GLU A 6 -8.06 14.71 30.31
CA GLU A 6 -6.93 14.68 31.25
C GLU A 6 -5.55 14.80 30.57
N LEU A 7 -5.45 14.40 29.30
CA LEU A 7 -4.23 14.45 28.51
C LEU A 7 -4.13 15.74 27.67
N GLU A 8 -5.12 16.61 27.74
CA GLU A 8 -5.24 17.79 26.89
C GLU A 8 -4.11 18.80 27.13
N ALA A 9 -3.75 19.04 28.39
CA ALA A 9 -2.66 19.94 28.77
C ALA A 9 -1.31 19.50 28.18
N THR A 10 -1.13 18.19 27.97
CA THR A 10 0.06 17.62 27.35
C THR A 10 0.18 18.03 25.88
N VAL A 11 -0.95 18.14 25.17
CA VAL A 11 -1.01 18.65 23.80
C VAL A 11 -0.77 20.16 23.75
N ASP A 12 -1.22 20.90 24.77
CA ASP A 12 -0.99 22.35 24.86
C ASP A 12 0.50 22.70 24.93
N ASP A 13 1.29 21.95 25.70
CA ASP A 13 2.72 22.18 25.81
C ASP A 13 3.46 21.96 24.49
N CYS A 14 3.07 20.93 23.73
CA CYS A 14 3.61 20.70 22.39
C CYS A 14 3.17 21.80 21.41
N THR A 15 1.92 22.24 21.50
CA THR A 15 1.35 23.30 20.66
C THR A 15 2.05 24.63 20.91
N LYS A 16 2.25 25.03 22.16
CA LYS A 16 3.02 26.24 22.53
C LYS A 16 4.45 26.20 21.96
N TYR A 17 5.09 25.04 22.05
CA TYR A 17 6.45 24.88 21.52
C TYR A 17 6.48 24.99 19.99
N PHE A 18 5.52 24.35 19.31
CA PHE A 18 5.35 24.45 17.87
C PHE A 18 5.15 25.91 17.42
N MET A 19 4.26 26.64 18.09
CA MET A 19 4.02 28.07 17.85
C MET A 19 5.30 28.90 18.02
N THR A 20 6.08 28.65 19.07
CA THR A 20 7.34 29.35 19.33
C THR A 20 8.34 29.14 18.18
N LYS A 21 8.42 27.92 17.64
CA LYS A 21 9.28 27.60 16.50
C LYS A 21 8.78 28.22 15.21
N LEU A 22 7.47 28.19 14.95
CA LEU A 22 6.88 28.79 13.75
C LEU A 22 7.06 30.31 13.72
N ALA A 23 7.02 30.99 14.87
CA ALA A 23 7.30 32.42 14.95
C ALA A 23 8.71 32.77 14.42
N GLN A 24 9.69 31.88 14.58
CA GLN A 24 11.06 32.06 14.06
C GLN A 24 11.18 31.81 12.55
N LYS A 25 10.15 31.21 11.94
CA LYS A 25 10.05 30.90 10.50
C LYS A 25 9.19 31.90 9.74
N GLN A 26 8.74 32.98 10.38
CA GLN A 26 7.91 33.99 9.74
C GLN A 26 8.60 34.53 8.48
N ASP A 27 7.82 34.71 7.42
CA ASP A 27 8.26 35.20 6.10
C ASP A 27 9.29 34.31 5.38
N GLN A 28 9.46 33.06 5.79
CA GLN A 28 10.32 32.07 5.14
C GLN A 28 9.52 30.94 4.52
N ASN A 29 10.00 30.42 3.38
CA ASN A 29 9.49 29.16 2.84
C ASN A 29 10.02 28.00 3.66
N PHE A 30 9.13 27.12 4.14
CA PHE A 30 9.50 25.91 4.87
C PHE A 30 8.53 24.77 4.56
N ASP A 31 8.95 23.53 4.85
CA ASP A 31 8.10 22.36 4.69
C ASP A 31 7.18 22.20 5.91
N LEU A 32 5.96 22.76 5.82
CA LEU A 32 4.94 22.60 6.86
C LEU A 32 4.60 21.12 7.11
N GLY A 33 4.67 20.26 6.09
CA GLY A 33 4.40 18.83 6.23
C GLY A 33 5.40 18.15 7.17
N ALA A 34 6.69 18.47 7.05
CA ALA A 34 7.73 17.98 7.95
C ALA A 34 7.49 18.45 9.40
N TRP A 35 7.14 19.72 9.58
CA TRP A 35 6.82 20.30 10.89
C TRP A 35 5.60 19.66 11.54
N LEU A 36 4.51 19.43 10.79
CA LEU A 36 3.34 18.72 11.30
C LEU A 36 3.67 17.28 11.68
N HIS A 37 4.61 16.63 10.97
CA HIS A 37 5.09 15.30 11.34
C HIS A 37 5.88 15.30 12.64
N TRP A 38 6.81 16.23 12.80
CA TRP A 38 7.56 16.43 14.03
C TRP A 38 6.67 16.74 15.22
N TYR A 39 5.67 17.60 15.02
CA TYR A 39 4.66 17.91 16.02
C TYR A 39 3.92 16.65 16.48
N SER A 40 3.36 15.85 15.57
CA SER A 40 2.61 14.64 15.95
C SER A 40 3.50 13.58 16.61
N PHE A 41 4.78 13.47 16.23
CA PHE A 41 5.75 12.63 16.94
C PHE A 41 5.97 13.08 18.38
N ASP A 42 6.19 14.36 18.60
CA ASP A 42 6.43 14.89 19.93
C ASP A 42 5.17 14.87 20.81
N VAL A 43 3.98 15.07 20.23
CA VAL A 43 2.70 14.91 20.93
C VAL A 43 2.50 13.47 21.39
N ILE A 44 2.61 12.47 20.50
CA ILE A 44 2.41 11.08 20.91
C ILE A 44 3.48 10.61 21.90
N ALA A 45 4.71 11.10 21.76
CA ALA A 45 5.79 10.87 22.71
C ALA A 45 5.44 11.43 24.09
N GLN A 46 5.00 12.69 24.15
CA GLN A 46 4.60 13.33 25.40
C GLN A 46 3.38 12.63 26.03
N LEU A 47 2.39 12.21 25.23
CA LEU A 47 1.23 11.47 25.72
C LEU A 47 1.58 10.06 26.24
N THR A 48 2.56 9.41 25.61
CA THR A 48 2.93 8.01 25.91
C THR A 48 3.97 7.92 27.03
N PHE A 49 4.93 8.84 27.06
CA PHE A 49 6.12 8.78 27.91
C PHE A 49 6.33 10.04 28.77
N SER A 50 5.39 11.00 28.74
CA SER A 50 5.52 12.32 29.40
C SER A 50 6.76 13.12 29.01
N LYS A 51 7.33 12.81 27.83
CA LYS A 51 8.49 13.51 27.29
C LYS A 51 8.44 13.53 25.77
N ARG A 52 8.66 14.71 25.18
CA ARG A 52 8.89 14.90 23.75
C ARG A 52 10.16 14.16 23.33
N PHE A 53 10.17 13.61 22.12
CA PHE A 53 11.38 13.00 21.57
C PHE A 53 12.39 14.06 21.12
N GLY A 54 11.91 15.26 20.80
CA GLY A 54 12.72 16.41 20.46
C GLY A 54 12.73 16.73 18.96
N PHE A 55 11.75 16.24 18.19
CA PHE A 55 11.74 16.41 16.74
C PHE A 55 11.63 17.89 16.36
N MET A 56 10.75 18.63 17.05
CA MET A 56 10.62 20.07 16.86
C MET A 56 11.85 20.84 17.35
N GLU A 57 12.51 20.37 18.41
CA GLU A 57 13.74 20.96 18.95
C GLU A 57 14.90 20.87 17.94
N LYS A 58 15.10 19.66 17.38
CA LYS A 58 16.23 19.34 16.49
C LYS A 58 15.96 19.59 15.02
N GLU A 59 14.70 19.77 14.63
CA GLU A 59 14.26 20.02 13.24
C GLU A 59 14.76 18.93 12.28
N THR A 60 14.71 17.67 12.73
CA THR A 60 15.27 16.53 11.99
C THR A 60 14.59 15.20 12.35
N ASP A 61 14.77 14.20 11.50
CA ASP A 61 14.35 12.82 11.78
C ASP A 61 15.28 12.18 12.82
N ILE A 62 14.84 12.17 14.09
CA ILE A 62 15.62 11.65 15.22
C ILE A 62 15.91 10.16 15.00
N GLU A 63 17.20 9.84 14.97
CA GLU A 63 17.70 8.47 14.79
C GLU A 63 17.17 7.79 13.52
N GLY A 64 16.64 8.55 12.55
CA GLY A 64 16.09 8.05 11.30
C GLY A 64 14.82 7.19 11.47
N ILE A 65 14.00 7.46 12.49
CA ILE A 65 12.81 6.66 12.82
C ILE A 65 11.64 6.90 11.86
N ILE A 66 11.46 8.13 11.35
CA ILE A 66 10.47 8.45 10.31
C ILE A 66 10.80 7.62 9.07
N ALA A 67 12.05 7.69 8.60
CA ALA A 67 12.49 6.89 7.46
C ALA A 67 12.36 5.38 7.72
N ALA A 68 12.56 4.91 8.96
CA ALA A 68 12.35 3.51 9.31
C ALA A 68 10.86 3.12 9.19
N LEU A 69 9.95 3.99 9.60
CA LEU A 69 8.51 3.74 9.51
C LEU A 69 8.02 3.72 8.07
N GLU A 70 8.47 4.64 7.24
CA GLU A 70 8.18 4.62 5.80
C GLU A 70 8.63 3.30 5.16
N ASN A 71 9.86 2.86 5.44
CA ASN A 71 10.35 1.56 4.95
C ASN A 71 9.53 0.37 5.50
N ARG A 72 9.05 0.46 6.76
CA ARG A 72 8.17 -0.55 7.35
C ARG A 72 6.83 -0.60 6.64
N GLN A 73 6.29 0.53 6.21
CA GLN A 73 5.04 0.58 5.46
C GLN A 73 5.19 -0.08 4.09
N VAL A 74 6.32 0.12 3.39
CA VAL A 74 6.63 -0.58 2.13
C VAL A 74 6.63 -2.10 2.33
N TYR A 75 7.35 -2.56 3.36
CA TYR A 75 7.38 -3.99 3.69
C TYR A 75 5.97 -4.52 4.02
N SER A 76 5.24 -3.80 4.87
CA SER A 76 3.86 -4.14 5.27
C SER A 76 2.90 -4.17 4.09
N ALA A 77 3.07 -3.31 3.08
CA ALA A 77 2.28 -3.33 1.87
C ALA A 77 2.51 -4.62 1.06
N ILE A 78 3.75 -5.09 0.96
CA ILE A 78 4.09 -6.33 0.26
C ILE A 78 3.56 -7.55 1.02
N VAL A 79 3.91 -7.69 2.30
CA VAL A 79 3.51 -8.87 3.09
C VAL A 79 2.04 -8.85 3.47
N GLY A 80 1.40 -7.69 3.50
CA GLY A 80 -0.04 -7.58 3.72
C GLY A 80 -0.85 -8.16 2.56
N GLN A 81 -0.33 -8.10 1.32
CA GLN A 81 -0.98 -8.70 0.14
C GLN A 81 -0.68 -10.18 -0.04
N ALA A 82 0.49 -10.61 0.41
CA ALA A 82 0.86 -12.02 0.41
C ALA A 82 1.50 -12.38 1.76
N PRO A 83 0.68 -12.65 2.80
CA PRO A 83 1.18 -12.99 4.13
C PRO A 83 2.16 -14.17 4.12
N MET A 84 1.97 -15.10 3.17
CA MET A 84 2.85 -16.23 2.95
C MET A 84 4.29 -15.85 2.59
N LEU A 85 4.55 -14.64 2.07
CA LEU A 85 5.90 -14.15 1.81
C LEU A 85 6.65 -13.81 3.10
N HIS A 86 5.95 -13.47 4.19
CA HIS A 86 6.59 -13.07 5.44
C HIS A 86 7.57 -14.13 5.97
N LYS A 87 7.20 -15.42 5.87
CA LYS A 87 8.04 -16.55 6.30
C LYS A 87 9.30 -16.77 5.46
N PHE A 88 9.37 -16.17 4.28
CA PHE A 88 10.53 -16.23 3.38
C PHE A 88 11.34 -14.92 3.39
N LEU A 89 10.76 -13.83 3.90
CA LEU A 89 11.40 -12.52 4.03
C LEU A 89 11.87 -12.29 5.49
N PHE A 90 11.65 -11.10 6.05
CA PHE A 90 12.14 -10.73 7.38
C PHE A 90 11.45 -11.46 8.54
N GLY A 91 10.40 -12.26 8.28
CA GLY A 91 9.86 -13.20 9.27
C GLY A 91 10.74 -14.43 9.48
N ASN A 92 11.64 -14.73 8.54
CA ASN A 92 12.64 -15.80 8.70
C ASN A 92 13.83 -15.29 9.53
N LYS A 93 14.15 -15.97 10.64
CA LYS A 93 15.26 -15.57 11.53
C LYS A 93 16.61 -15.54 10.83
N PHE A 94 16.88 -16.48 9.93
CA PHE A 94 18.12 -16.53 9.16
C PHE A 94 18.21 -15.36 8.18
N VAL A 95 17.15 -15.13 7.39
CA VAL A 95 17.10 -13.99 6.44
C VAL A 95 17.22 -12.66 7.18
N SER A 96 16.52 -12.50 8.30
CA SER A 96 16.58 -11.30 9.14
C SER A 96 17.98 -11.10 9.74
N SER A 97 18.63 -12.17 10.20
CA SER A 97 20.00 -12.12 10.73
C SER A 97 21.01 -11.73 9.65
N VAL A 98 20.97 -12.36 8.48
CA VAL A 98 21.83 -12.03 7.34
C VAL A 98 21.57 -10.59 6.88
N ALA A 99 20.31 -10.19 6.73
CA ALA A 99 19.92 -8.83 6.39
C ALA A 99 20.50 -7.78 7.35
N ASN A 100 20.54 -8.08 8.65
CA ASN A 100 21.08 -7.18 9.66
C ASN A 100 22.61 -7.02 9.61
N THR A 101 23.32 -7.99 9.05
CA THR A 101 24.78 -7.90 8.85
C THR A 101 25.17 -7.02 7.66
N ILE A 102 24.28 -6.84 6.67
CA ILE A 102 24.56 -6.05 5.47
C ILE A 102 24.03 -4.62 5.66
N PRO A 103 24.89 -3.57 5.72
CA PRO A 103 24.46 -2.22 6.09
C PRO A 103 23.33 -1.62 5.24
N ARG A 104 23.31 -1.92 3.92
CA ARG A 104 22.24 -1.46 3.01
C ARG A 104 20.91 -2.17 3.26
N VAL A 105 20.94 -3.47 3.58
CA VAL A 105 19.74 -4.30 3.82
C VAL A 105 19.23 -4.12 5.25
N ARG A 106 20.12 -3.83 6.21
CA ARG A 106 19.76 -3.45 7.58
C ARG A 106 18.82 -2.25 7.62
N LYS A 107 18.96 -1.29 6.69
CA LYS A 107 18.02 -0.17 6.54
C LYS A 107 16.62 -0.62 6.10
N MET A 108 16.53 -1.73 5.37
CA MET A 108 15.26 -2.32 4.94
C MET A 108 14.59 -3.16 6.04
N ASN A 109 15.37 -3.73 6.98
CA ASN A 109 14.84 -4.37 8.19
C ASN A 109 14.52 -3.32 9.27
N SER A 110 13.54 -2.47 8.98
CA SER A 110 13.18 -1.31 9.81
C SER A 110 12.55 -1.68 11.16
N SER A 111 11.99 -2.88 11.30
CA SER A 111 11.36 -3.34 12.55
C SER A 111 12.32 -3.37 13.74
N ALA A 112 13.58 -3.77 13.53
CA ALA A 112 14.56 -3.81 14.60
C ALA A 112 14.87 -2.42 15.16
N ARG A 113 15.12 -1.44 14.29
CA ARG A 113 15.39 -0.04 14.67
C ARG A 113 14.21 0.57 15.42
N ILE A 114 13.02 0.27 14.92
CA ILE A 114 11.77 0.72 15.51
C ILE A 114 11.60 0.20 16.95
N VAL A 115 11.87 -1.08 17.18
CA VAL A 115 11.79 -1.70 18.51
C VAL A 115 12.90 -1.18 19.42
N GLU A 116 14.12 -1.02 18.91
CA GLU A 116 15.26 -0.47 19.65
C GLU A 116 14.98 0.96 20.13
N PHE A 117 14.45 1.81 19.24
CA PHE A 117 14.04 3.16 19.60
C PHE A 117 12.99 3.14 20.71
N ALA A 118 11.92 2.34 20.56
CA ALA A 118 10.89 2.23 21.58
C ALA A 118 11.43 1.70 22.92
N ALA A 119 12.40 0.78 22.89
CA ALA A 119 13.04 0.23 24.10
C ALA A 119 13.87 1.28 24.82
N ASN A 120 14.61 2.10 24.08
CA ASN A 120 15.36 3.21 24.66
C ASN A 120 14.42 4.25 25.31
N GLN A 121 13.31 4.59 24.63
CA GLN A 121 12.32 5.52 25.18
C GLN A 121 11.63 4.97 26.43
N LEU A 122 11.30 3.68 26.44
CA LEU A 122 10.74 3.00 27.61
C LEU A 122 11.71 3.07 28.81
N ARG A 123 13.00 2.82 28.59
CA ARG A 123 14.04 2.92 29.63
C ARG A 123 14.16 4.34 30.18
N LEU A 124 14.27 5.34 29.30
CA LEU A 124 14.36 6.75 29.71
C LEU A 124 13.14 7.19 30.51
N ARG A 125 11.94 6.73 30.11
CA ARG A 125 10.71 6.99 30.86
C ARG A 125 10.73 6.32 32.23
N GLN A 126 11.17 5.06 32.33
CA GLN A 126 11.25 4.36 33.62
C GLN A 126 12.17 5.07 34.62
N GLU A 127 13.26 5.67 34.14
CA GLU A 127 14.14 6.52 34.96
C GLU A 127 13.41 7.77 35.44
N TYR A 128 12.70 8.46 34.55
CA TYR A 128 11.92 9.67 34.87
C TYR A 128 10.77 9.43 35.86
N ASP A 129 10.08 8.28 35.76
CA ASP A 129 8.92 7.95 36.61
C ASP A 129 9.28 7.74 38.07
N LYS A 130 10.49 7.25 38.36
CA LYS A 130 10.99 7.09 39.74
C LYS A 130 10.97 8.40 40.53
N GLU A 131 11.03 9.54 39.82
CA GLU A 131 11.14 10.87 40.40
C GLU A 131 9.83 11.67 40.31
N ASN A 132 8.88 11.31 39.43
CA ASN A 132 7.78 12.20 39.02
C ASN A 132 6.36 11.61 39.11
N ASN A 133 6.19 10.33 39.50
CA ASN A 133 4.88 9.65 39.65
C ASN A 133 3.90 9.94 38.49
N VAL A 134 4.29 9.48 37.30
CA VAL A 134 3.76 9.96 36.03
C VAL A 134 2.44 9.26 35.66
N LYS A 135 1.45 10.03 35.18
CA LYS A 135 0.12 9.54 34.75
C LYS A 135 -0.08 9.56 33.22
N ASP A 136 0.88 8.99 32.49
CA ASP A 136 0.85 8.87 31.03
C ASP A 136 0.08 7.63 30.53
N ILE A 137 -0.02 7.46 29.20
CA ILE A 137 -0.64 6.26 28.60
C ILE A 137 0.09 4.98 29.05
N LEU A 138 1.42 5.02 29.16
CA LEU A 138 2.21 3.88 29.60
C LEU A 138 1.90 3.47 31.05
N ALA A 139 1.71 4.41 31.96
CA ALA A 139 1.24 4.15 33.32
C ALA A 139 -0.11 3.45 33.32
N ARG A 140 -1.00 3.81 32.38
CA ARG A 140 -2.31 3.17 32.20
C ARG A 140 -2.22 1.76 31.59
N PHE A 141 -1.15 1.44 30.86
CA PHE A 141 -0.87 0.08 30.36
C PHE A 141 -0.35 -0.85 31.47
N LYS A 142 0.36 -0.32 32.46
CA LYS A 142 0.79 -1.04 33.67
C LYS A 142 -0.40 -1.32 34.61
N ARG A 143 -1.30 -2.20 34.17
CA ARG A 143 -2.41 -2.70 35.00
C ARG A 143 -1.92 -3.85 35.86
N TYR A 144 -2.35 -3.85 37.11
CA TYR A 144 -2.11 -4.94 38.05
C TYR A 144 -3.44 -5.65 38.35
N ARG A 145 -3.41 -6.98 38.40
CA ARG A 145 -4.51 -7.82 38.91
C ARG A 145 -3.92 -8.74 39.96
N ASP A 146 -4.52 -8.77 41.14
CA ASP A 146 -4.10 -9.60 42.28
C ASP A 146 -2.62 -9.43 42.66
N GLY A 147 -2.10 -8.20 42.58
CA GLY A 147 -0.70 -7.88 42.91
C GLY A 147 0.32 -8.24 41.81
N SER A 148 -0.11 -8.82 40.70
CA SER A 148 0.74 -9.16 39.55
C SER A 148 0.49 -8.22 38.36
N GLN A 149 1.56 -7.88 37.64
CA GLN A 149 1.46 -7.10 36.40
C GLN A 149 0.77 -7.94 35.33
N ILE A 150 -0.29 -7.41 34.72
CA ILE A 150 -1.10 -8.15 33.74
C ILE A 150 -0.33 -8.35 32.42
N MET A 151 0.48 -7.37 32.02
CA MET A 151 1.27 -7.41 30.79
C MET A 151 2.74 -7.57 31.11
N THR A 152 3.45 -8.39 30.35
CA THR A 152 4.90 -8.49 30.41
C THR A 152 5.57 -7.21 29.91
N ASP A 153 6.83 -6.98 30.29
CA ASP A 153 7.61 -5.83 29.78
C ASP A 153 7.78 -5.85 28.26
N GLN A 154 7.81 -7.04 27.66
CA GLN A 154 7.86 -7.20 26.21
C GLN A 154 6.55 -6.77 25.54
N GLU A 155 5.40 -7.10 26.15
CA GLU A 155 4.09 -6.63 25.67
C GLU A 155 3.94 -5.12 25.85
N LEU A 156 4.39 -4.56 26.98
CA LEU A 156 4.43 -3.11 27.18
C LEU A 156 5.27 -2.42 26.11
N LEU A 157 6.47 -2.93 25.83
CA LEU A 157 7.31 -2.41 24.76
C LEU A 157 6.60 -2.48 23.40
N GLY A 158 5.97 -3.61 23.07
CA GLY A 158 5.24 -3.80 21.83
C GLY A 158 4.05 -2.84 21.68
N HIS A 159 3.27 -2.66 22.75
CA HIS A 159 2.13 -1.73 22.78
C HIS A 159 2.57 -0.27 22.70
N SER A 160 3.61 0.13 23.44
CA SER A 160 4.17 1.48 23.38
C SER A 160 4.74 1.80 22.00
N ALA A 161 5.49 0.88 21.41
CA ALA A 161 5.99 1.04 20.05
C ALA A 161 4.83 1.22 19.07
N THR A 162 3.83 0.34 19.12
CA THR A 162 2.63 0.44 18.29
C THR A 162 1.89 1.77 18.47
N ASN A 163 1.78 2.27 19.71
CA ASN A 163 1.12 3.54 20.01
C ASN A 163 1.85 4.73 19.37
N VAL A 164 3.18 4.77 19.45
CA VAL A 164 4.00 5.80 18.81
C VAL A 164 3.77 5.81 17.31
N PHE A 165 3.90 4.64 16.64
CA PHE A 165 3.77 4.57 15.18
C PHE A 165 2.36 4.89 14.70
N ALA A 166 1.35 4.37 15.40
CA ALA A 166 -0.04 4.60 15.03
C ALA A 166 -0.45 6.05 15.31
N GLY A 167 0.07 6.69 16.36
CA GLY A 167 -0.32 8.04 16.74
C GLY A 167 0.42 9.15 15.98
N SER A 168 1.68 8.93 15.58
CA SER A 168 2.49 9.95 14.90
C SER A 168 2.11 10.11 13.42
N ASP A 169 2.27 9.04 12.63
CA ASP A 169 2.19 9.11 11.17
C ASP A 169 0.78 9.47 10.69
N THR A 170 -0.26 8.86 11.28
CA THR A 170 -1.64 9.07 10.79
C THR A 170 -2.15 10.47 11.09
N THR A 171 -1.78 11.03 12.25
CA THR A 171 -2.19 12.39 12.61
C THR A 171 -1.44 13.41 11.77
N ALA A 172 -0.14 13.21 11.53
CA ALA A 172 0.66 14.03 10.63
C ALA A 172 0.10 14.06 9.20
N ILE A 173 -0.26 12.89 8.64
CA ILE A 173 -0.89 12.78 7.32
C ILE A 173 -2.21 13.57 7.29
N THR A 174 -3.02 13.43 8.34
CA THR A 174 -4.32 14.11 8.42
C THR A 174 -4.16 15.63 8.50
N LEU A 175 -3.29 16.12 9.39
CA LEU A 175 -2.97 17.55 9.50
C LEU A 175 -2.47 18.10 8.16
N ARG A 176 -1.54 17.39 7.51
CA ARG A 176 -1.02 17.77 6.19
C ARG A 176 -2.13 17.84 5.15
N ALA A 177 -3.05 16.88 5.13
CA ALA A 177 -4.18 16.89 4.22
C ALA A 177 -5.12 18.09 4.46
N ILE A 178 -5.43 18.39 5.72
CA ILE A 178 -6.27 19.55 6.10
C ILE A 178 -5.64 20.85 5.58
N PHE A 179 -4.38 21.11 5.92
CA PHE A 179 -3.69 22.32 5.47
C PHE A 179 -3.54 22.37 3.94
N TYR A 180 -3.23 21.24 3.30
CA TYR A 180 -3.12 21.19 1.83
C TYR A 180 -4.45 21.56 1.15
N TYR A 181 -5.56 20.94 1.55
CA TYR A 181 -6.86 21.23 0.94
C TYR A 181 -7.33 22.65 1.23
N LEU A 182 -7.13 23.16 2.44
CA LEU A 182 -7.47 24.55 2.77
C LEU A 182 -6.63 25.54 1.93
N MET A 183 -5.32 25.36 1.85
CA MET A 183 -4.46 26.27 1.06
C MET A 183 -4.70 26.17 -0.45
N LYS A 184 -5.17 25.01 -0.95
CA LYS A 184 -5.61 24.85 -2.36
C LYS A 184 -6.98 25.46 -2.64
N ASN A 185 -7.77 25.74 -1.61
CA ASN A 185 -9.12 26.31 -1.71
C ASN A 185 -9.22 27.58 -0.83
N PRO A 186 -8.66 28.73 -1.27
CA PRO A 186 -8.58 29.94 -0.46
C PRO A 186 -9.93 30.45 0.06
N GLU A 187 -11.02 30.22 -0.68
CA GLU A 187 -12.38 30.55 -0.24
C GLU A 187 -12.75 29.81 1.06
N MET A 188 -12.53 28.50 1.09
CA MET A 188 -12.80 27.64 2.25
C MET A 188 -11.85 27.98 3.41
N LEU A 189 -10.58 28.27 3.12
CA LEU A 189 -9.64 28.73 4.14
C LEU A 189 -10.09 30.06 4.77
N ASN A 190 -10.53 31.02 3.96
CA ASN A 190 -11.00 32.32 4.44
C ASN A 190 -12.26 32.18 5.30
N GLN A 191 -13.19 31.31 4.91
CA GLN A 191 -14.39 31.02 5.69
C GLN A 191 -14.06 30.40 7.06
N LEU A 192 -13.10 29.46 7.11
CA LEU A 192 -12.62 28.90 8.37
C LEU A 192 -11.92 29.95 9.25
N VAL A 193 -11.06 30.80 8.65
CA VAL A 193 -10.40 31.90 9.37
C VAL A 193 -11.43 32.90 9.91
N GLN A 194 -12.50 33.17 9.15
CA GLN A 194 -13.59 34.03 9.61
C GLN A 194 -14.30 33.43 10.83
N GLU A 195 -14.69 32.14 10.79
CA GLU A 195 -15.29 31.46 11.94
C GLU A 195 -14.37 31.58 13.18
N ILE A 196 -13.06 31.32 13.03
CA ILE A 196 -12.09 31.43 14.13
C ILE A 196 -12.04 32.86 14.70
N ARG A 197 -12.03 33.89 13.84
CA ARG A 197 -12.01 35.31 14.27
C ARG A 197 -13.30 35.72 14.97
N GLU A 198 -14.44 35.18 14.55
CA GLU A 198 -15.72 35.45 15.21
C GLU A 198 -15.70 34.95 16.65
N PHE A 199 -15.28 33.70 16.89
CA PHE A 199 -15.11 33.16 18.25
C PHE A 199 -14.07 33.95 19.07
N GLU A 200 -12.96 34.38 18.45
CA GLU A 200 -11.97 35.22 19.12
C GLU A 200 -12.56 36.58 19.55
N SER A 201 -13.31 37.24 18.67
CA SER A 201 -13.92 38.55 18.94
C SER A 201 -14.98 38.51 20.05
N GLN A 202 -15.60 37.34 20.23
CA GLN A 202 -16.57 37.08 21.30
C GLN A 202 -15.91 36.71 22.63
N GLY A 203 -14.57 36.61 22.69
CA GLY A 203 -13.84 36.20 23.88
C GLY A 203 -14.05 34.72 24.23
N GLU A 204 -14.42 33.90 23.24
CA GLU A 204 -14.78 32.50 23.44
C GLU A 204 -13.61 31.53 23.21
N LEU A 205 -12.40 32.05 23.01
CA LEU A 205 -11.18 31.26 22.80
C LEU A 205 -10.14 31.53 23.89
N SER A 206 -9.66 30.45 24.49
CA SER A 206 -8.49 30.45 25.36
C SER A 206 -7.21 30.81 24.58
N ASP A 207 -6.09 31.08 25.27
CA ASP A 207 -4.81 31.41 24.61
C ASP A 207 -4.33 30.27 23.69
N ILE A 208 -4.45 29.04 24.18
CA ILE A 208 -4.42 27.83 23.36
C ILE A 208 -5.85 27.31 23.26
N VAL A 209 -6.36 27.18 22.02
CA VAL A 209 -7.71 26.69 21.75
C VAL A 209 -7.92 25.34 22.43
N THR A 210 -8.94 25.23 23.28
CA THR A 210 -9.28 23.96 23.93
C THR A 210 -10.06 23.05 22.99
N TYR A 211 -10.08 21.75 23.29
CA TYR A 211 -10.88 20.81 22.53
C TYR A 211 -12.37 21.19 22.59
N ALA A 212 -12.88 21.52 23.77
CA ALA A 212 -14.28 21.94 23.95
C ALA A 212 -14.63 23.20 23.13
N GLU A 213 -13.73 24.17 23.04
CA GLU A 213 -13.89 25.35 22.19
C GLU A 213 -13.93 24.96 20.71
N SER A 214 -12.99 24.15 20.25
CA SER A 214 -12.92 23.70 18.86
C SER A 214 -14.14 22.92 18.38
N GLN A 215 -14.82 22.20 19.27
CA GLN A 215 -16.03 21.43 18.94
C GLN A 215 -17.23 22.32 18.62
N ARG A 216 -17.22 23.59 19.04
CA ARG A 216 -18.28 24.56 18.72
C ARG A 216 -18.09 25.23 17.35
N MET A 217 -16.90 25.12 16.77
CA MET A 217 -16.56 25.62 15.44
C MET A 217 -17.07 24.64 14.36
N SER A 218 -18.32 24.82 13.94
CA SER A 218 -19.01 23.91 13.02
C SER A 218 -18.30 23.76 11.67
N TYR A 219 -17.76 24.85 11.12
CA TYR A 219 -17.07 24.85 9.85
C TYR A 219 -15.69 24.20 9.96
N LEU A 220 -14.96 24.41 11.06
CA LEU A 220 -13.76 23.62 11.39
C LEU A 220 -14.04 22.11 11.37
N GLN A 221 -15.11 21.67 12.04
CA GLN A 221 -15.47 20.24 12.07
C GLN A 221 -15.79 19.71 10.67
N ALA A 222 -16.45 20.51 9.83
CA ALA A 222 -16.73 20.18 8.44
C ALA A 222 -15.44 20.06 7.61
N CYS A 223 -14.51 21.00 7.75
CA CYS A 223 -13.19 20.97 7.08
C CYS A 223 -12.37 19.73 7.46
N ILE A 224 -12.34 19.38 8.75
CA ILE A 224 -11.65 18.17 9.24
C ILE A 224 -12.29 16.92 8.63
N LYS A 225 -13.63 16.79 8.71
CA LYS A 225 -14.35 15.64 8.13
C LYS A 225 -14.08 15.50 6.64
N GLU A 226 -14.13 16.61 5.90
CA GLU A 226 -13.97 16.62 4.45
C GLU A 226 -12.54 16.27 4.01
N ALA A 227 -11.53 16.82 4.69
CA ALA A 227 -10.14 16.50 4.41
C ALA A 227 -9.86 15.00 4.65
N MET A 228 -10.39 14.44 5.74
CA MET A 228 -10.26 13.02 6.07
C MET A 228 -11.08 12.11 5.16
N ARG A 229 -12.18 12.60 4.57
CA ARG A 229 -12.96 11.88 3.54
C ARG A 229 -12.15 11.75 2.26
N LEU A 230 -11.56 12.85 1.78
CA LEU A 230 -10.80 12.86 0.54
C LEU A 230 -9.42 12.21 0.68
N HIS A 231 -8.80 12.35 1.85
CA HIS A 231 -7.47 11.81 2.16
C HIS A 231 -7.46 11.09 3.51
N PRO A 232 -8.08 9.90 3.63
CA PRO A 232 -8.00 9.12 4.84
C PRO A 232 -6.57 8.63 5.05
N ALA A 233 -6.02 8.87 6.24
CA ALA A 233 -4.62 8.58 6.57
C ALA A 233 -4.26 7.10 6.42
N VAL A 234 -5.22 6.21 6.65
CA VAL A 234 -5.08 4.77 6.42
C VAL A 234 -5.90 4.37 5.21
N GLY A 235 -5.23 4.01 4.11
CA GLY A 235 -5.86 3.59 2.85
C GLY A 235 -5.99 2.08 2.64
N PHE A 236 -5.79 1.28 3.70
CA PHE A 236 -5.91 -0.17 3.64
C PHE A 236 -7.37 -0.63 3.60
N LEU A 237 -7.62 -1.83 3.06
CA LEU A 237 -8.94 -2.47 3.11
C LEU A 237 -9.39 -2.84 4.53
N LEU A 238 -8.44 -2.92 5.48
CA LEU A 238 -8.65 -3.36 6.87
C LEU A 238 -9.45 -4.67 6.92
N GLU A 239 -8.88 -5.70 6.30
CA GLU A 239 -9.52 -6.98 6.01
C GLU A 239 -10.10 -7.72 7.23
N ARG A 240 -11.14 -8.50 6.98
CA ARG A 240 -11.78 -9.43 7.92
C ARG A 240 -11.92 -10.79 7.24
N VAL A 241 -11.82 -11.83 8.03
CA VAL A 241 -12.09 -13.20 7.58
C VAL A 241 -13.54 -13.53 7.89
N VAL A 242 -14.29 -13.97 6.88
CA VAL A 242 -15.66 -14.45 7.04
C VAL A 242 -15.66 -15.67 7.97
N PRO A 243 -16.56 -15.73 8.98
CA PRO A 243 -16.59 -16.79 9.98
C PRO A 243 -17.03 -18.15 9.39
N ASP A 244 -16.95 -19.21 10.20
CA ASP A 244 -17.17 -20.59 9.77
C ASP A 244 -18.56 -20.85 9.18
N GLU A 245 -19.58 -20.15 9.68
CA GLU A 245 -20.95 -20.18 9.16
C GLU A 245 -21.15 -19.48 7.81
N GLY A 246 -20.14 -18.77 7.30
CA GLY A 246 -20.26 -17.87 6.15
C GLY A 246 -20.94 -16.54 6.50
N ALA A 247 -21.10 -15.65 5.52
CA ALA A 247 -21.77 -14.37 5.73
C ALA A 247 -22.52 -13.89 4.48
N ASN A 248 -23.75 -13.40 4.67
CA ASN A 248 -24.48 -12.68 3.63
C ASN A 248 -24.18 -11.18 3.72
N ILE A 249 -23.46 -10.63 2.75
CA ILE A 249 -23.10 -9.20 2.69
C ILE A 249 -23.72 -8.63 1.42
N SER A 250 -24.57 -7.60 1.57
CA SER A 250 -25.27 -6.96 0.44
C SER A 250 -25.99 -7.94 -0.49
N GLY A 251 -26.64 -8.95 0.08
CA GLY A 251 -27.40 -9.97 -0.68
C GLY A 251 -26.54 -11.04 -1.35
N THR A 252 -25.21 -11.02 -1.15
CA THR A 252 -24.29 -12.03 -1.68
C THR A 252 -23.75 -12.90 -0.54
N TYR A 253 -23.79 -14.22 -0.70
CA TYR A 253 -23.21 -15.16 0.26
C TYR A 253 -21.70 -15.30 0.04
N PHE A 254 -20.94 -15.12 1.11
CA PHE A 254 -19.50 -15.35 1.16
C PHE A 254 -19.22 -16.57 2.04
N PRO A 255 -18.45 -17.56 1.55
CA PRO A 255 -18.09 -18.74 2.35
C PRO A 255 -17.05 -18.41 3.42
N SER A 256 -16.94 -19.28 4.43
CA SER A 256 -15.90 -19.23 5.46
C SER A 256 -14.50 -19.07 4.86
N GLY A 257 -13.65 -18.32 5.56
CA GLY A 257 -12.27 -18.08 5.15
C GLY A 257 -12.12 -17.00 4.08
N THR A 258 -13.22 -16.51 3.49
CA THR A 258 -13.15 -15.40 2.54
C THR A 258 -12.65 -14.14 3.24
N VAL A 259 -11.68 -13.46 2.62
CA VAL A 259 -11.14 -12.20 3.10
C VAL A 259 -11.91 -11.05 2.47
N VAL A 260 -12.56 -10.22 3.28
CA VAL A 260 -13.36 -9.07 2.85
C VAL A 260 -12.86 -7.78 3.50
N GLY A 261 -12.97 -6.65 2.81
CA GLY A 261 -12.57 -5.35 3.35
C GLY A 261 -13.12 -4.21 2.50
N VAL A 262 -13.03 -2.99 3.04
CA VAL A 262 -13.60 -1.79 2.42
C VAL A 262 -12.52 -0.73 2.33
N ASN A 263 -12.29 -0.19 1.12
CA ASN A 263 -11.31 0.86 0.94
C ASN A 263 -11.92 2.24 1.26
N PRO A 264 -11.45 2.96 2.29
CA PRO A 264 -12.02 4.27 2.64
C PRO A 264 -11.78 5.33 1.55
N TRP A 265 -10.71 5.21 0.75
CA TRP A 265 -10.50 6.12 -0.39
C TRP A 265 -11.53 5.97 -1.50
N VAL A 266 -12.09 4.77 -1.66
CA VAL A 266 -13.12 4.47 -2.66
C VAL A 266 -14.47 4.89 -2.15
N VAL A 267 -14.85 4.42 -0.96
CA VAL A 267 -16.15 4.78 -0.34
C VAL A 267 -16.26 6.29 -0.15
N GLY A 268 -15.17 6.93 0.28
CA GLY A 268 -15.13 8.38 0.44
C GLY A 268 -15.44 9.16 -0.83
N ARG A 269 -15.38 8.56 -2.03
CA ARG A 269 -15.67 9.20 -3.34
C ARG A 269 -16.95 8.68 -4.00
N GLU A 270 -17.74 7.90 -3.28
CA GLU A 270 -18.98 7.37 -3.82
C GLU A 270 -19.98 8.50 -4.10
N GLN A 271 -20.26 8.76 -5.38
CA GLN A 271 -21.13 9.86 -5.80
C GLN A 271 -22.57 9.68 -5.33
N ALA A 272 -23.04 8.43 -5.18
CA ALA A 272 -24.36 8.17 -4.62
C ALA A 272 -24.49 8.59 -3.13
N VAL A 273 -23.37 8.74 -2.42
CA VAL A 273 -23.32 9.17 -1.01
C VAL A 273 -22.94 10.64 -0.88
N TYR A 274 -21.93 11.07 -1.64
CA TYR A 274 -21.32 12.39 -1.49
C TYR A 274 -21.68 13.36 -2.62
N GLY A 275 -22.53 13.00 -3.57
CA GLY A 275 -22.94 13.86 -4.68
C GLY A 275 -22.00 13.81 -5.88
N SER A 276 -22.37 14.50 -6.96
CA SER A 276 -21.59 14.51 -8.21
C SER A 276 -20.21 15.16 -8.06
N ASP A 277 -20.04 16.02 -7.05
CA ASP A 277 -18.82 16.74 -6.68
C ASP A 277 -17.98 15.96 -5.64
N ALA A 278 -18.13 14.63 -5.56
CA ALA A 278 -17.47 13.80 -4.56
C ALA A 278 -15.93 13.85 -4.60
N ASP A 279 -15.31 14.24 -5.71
CA ASP A 279 -13.86 14.41 -5.78
C ASP A 279 -13.38 15.79 -5.29
N ASP A 280 -14.29 16.74 -5.12
CA ASP A 280 -13.98 18.12 -4.72
C ASP A 280 -13.94 18.27 -3.20
N PHE A 281 -13.07 19.15 -2.72
CA PHE A 281 -13.01 19.54 -1.31
C PHE A 281 -14.06 20.60 -1.03
N ARG A 282 -15.19 20.19 -0.45
CA ARG A 282 -16.33 21.06 -0.17
C ARG A 282 -16.87 20.83 1.25
N PRO A 283 -16.33 21.50 2.29
CA PRO A 283 -16.79 21.35 3.66
C PRO A 283 -18.29 21.59 3.86
N GLU A 284 -18.89 22.49 3.09
CA GLU A 284 -20.30 22.89 3.16
C GLU A 284 -21.26 21.70 3.06
N ARG A 285 -20.85 20.61 2.38
CA ARG A 285 -21.67 19.40 2.25
C ARG A 285 -22.08 18.80 3.61
N TRP A 286 -21.27 18.99 4.64
CA TRP A 286 -21.55 18.49 5.99
C TRP A 286 -22.53 19.37 6.77
N LEU A 287 -22.72 20.61 6.32
CA LEU A 287 -23.57 21.62 6.97
C LEU A 287 -24.92 21.77 6.27
N GLU A 288 -24.94 21.65 4.94
CA GLU A 288 -26.14 21.83 4.11
C GLU A 288 -26.95 20.54 3.87
N ALA A 289 -26.34 19.37 4.13
CA ALA A 289 -27.00 18.10 3.88
C ALA A 289 -28.30 17.93 4.69
N SER A 290 -29.30 17.32 4.07
CA SER A 290 -30.49 16.86 4.79
C SER A 290 -30.10 15.89 5.90
N LYS A 291 -30.94 15.74 6.94
CA LYS A 291 -30.66 14.82 8.05
C LYS A 291 -30.38 13.39 7.59
N ASP A 292 -31.13 12.90 6.59
CA ASP A 292 -30.98 11.54 6.07
C ASP A 292 -29.70 11.40 5.23
N THR A 293 -29.38 12.41 4.41
CA THR A 293 -28.14 12.48 3.64
C THR A 293 -26.93 12.52 4.57
N LEU A 294 -26.96 13.37 5.60
CA LEU A 294 -25.88 13.49 6.58
C LEU A 294 -25.66 12.16 7.31
N LYS A 295 -26.73 11.49 7.75
CA LYS A 295 -26.64 10.16 8.38
C LYS A 295 -26.01 9.12 7.44
N LEU A 296 -26.35 9.17 6.15
CA LEU A 296 -25.74 8.30 5.14
C LEU A 296 -24.25 8.61 4.96
N MET A 297 -23.88 9.88 4.85
CA MET A 297 -22.49 10.32 4.72
C MET A 297 -21.65 9.94 5.94
N GLU A 298 -22.17 10.12 7.15
CA GLU A 298 -21.49 9.76 8.40
C GLU A 298 -21.27 8.26 8.52
N ARG A 299 -22.26 7.44 8.13
CA ARG A 299 -22.13 5.98 8.11
C ARG A 299 -21.06 5.49 7.13
N ASN A 300 -20.80 6.24 6.07
CA ASN A 300 -19.79 5.92 5.06
C ASN A 300 -18.45 6.65 5.30
N TRP A 301 -18.35 7.46 6.34
CA TRP A 301 -17.12 8.18 6.69
C TRP A 301 -16.16 7.28 7.47
N LEU A 302 -15.48 6.40 6.75
CA LEU A 302 -14.63 5.34 7.30
C LEU A 302 -13.19 5.78 7.64
N ALA A 303 -12.97 7.07 7.92
CA ALA A 303 -11.64 7.61 8.20
C ALA A 303 -10.94 6.98 9.42
N PHE A 304 -11.73 6.44 10.36
CA PHE A 304 -11.26 5.74 11.56
C PHE A 304 -11.64 4.25 11.59
N GLY A 305 -12.14 3.70 10.47
CA GLY A 305 -12.83 2.40 10.46
C GLY A 305 -14.15 2.43 11.23
N GLU A 306 -14.73 1.25 11.46
CA GLU A 306 -16.03 1.10 12.12
C GLU A 306 -16.13 -0.24 12.90
N GLY A 307 -17.11 -0.34 13.80
CA GLY A 307 -17.41 -1.55 14.56
C GLY A 307 -16.41 -1.90 15.66
N SER A 308 -16.21 -3.20 15.93
CA SER A 308 -15.36 -3.70 17.03
C SER A 308 -13.86 -3.41 16.88
N ARG A 309 -13.45 -2.92 15.70
CA ARG A 309 -12.07 -2.59 15.36
C ARG A 309 -11.91 -1.12 14.94
N THR A 310 -12.85 -0.26 15.33
CA THR A 310 -12.70 1.20 15.20
C THR A 310 -11.39 1.66 15.83
N CYS A 311 -10.73 2.65 15.22
CA CYS A 311 -9.45 3.17 15.67
C CYS A 311 -9.49 3.56 17.15
N LEU A 312 -8.62 2.95 17.95
CA LEU A 312 -8.49 3.21 19.39
C LEU A 312 -8.04 4.67 19.66
N GLY A 313 -7.24 5.23 18.76
CA GLY A 313 -6.69 6.59 18.86
C GLY A 313 -7.63 7.70 18.37
N LYS A 314 -8.85 7.38 17.91
CA LYS A 314 -9.78 8.35 17.27
C LYS A 314 -9.92 9.65 18.07
N ASN A 315 -10.23 9.55 19.36
CA ASN A 315 -10.47 10.74 20.20
C ASN A 315 -9.20 11.54 20.49
N ILE A 316 -8.04 10.88 20.58
CA ILE A 316 -6.75 11.57 20.78
C ILE A 316 -6.37 12.34 19.51
N SER A 317 -6.47 11.69 18.35
CA SER A 317 -6.16 12.31 17.06
C SER A 317 -7.10 13.49 16.76
N LEU A 318 -8.41 13.32 16.97
CA LEU A 318 -9.36 14.43 16.80
C LEU A 318 -9.11 15.58 17.77
N MET A 319 -8.69 15.30 19.01
CA MET A 319 -8.30 16.33 19.97
C MET A 319 -7.07 17.11 19.48
N GLU A 320 -6.01 16.42 19.06
CA GLU A 320 -4.80 17.03 18.52
C GLU A 320 -5.11 17.92 17.31
N ILE A 321 -5.85 17.37 16.33
CA ILE A 321 -6.20 18.07 15.09
C ILE A 321 -7.09 19.28 15.36
N SER A 322 -8.15 19.10 16.16
CA SER A 322 -9.15 20.16 16.38
C SER A 322 -8.59 21.32 17.21
N LYS A 323 -7.50 21.10 17.98
CA LYS A 323 -6.80 22.17 18.69
C LYS A 323 -5.76 22.86 17.80
N LEU A 324 -4.92 22.08 17.11
CA LEU A 324 -3.79 22.62 16.38
C LEU A 324 -4.22 23.47 15.17
N VAL A 325 -5.18 22.99 14.37
CA VAL A 325 -5.62 23.67 13.14
C VAL A 325 -6.10 25.10 13.42
N PRO A 326 -7.10 25.33 14.30
CA PRO A 326 -7.54 26.70 14.58
C PRO A 326 -6.48 27.51 15.31
N GLN A 327 -5.65 26.91 16.17
CA GLN A 327 -4.56 27.64 16.84
C GLN A 327 -3.57 28.24 15.84
N LEU A 328 -3.22 27.48 14.79
CA LEU A 328 -2.31 27.93 13.75
C LEU A 328 -2.94 28.99 12.86
N LEU A 329 -4.17 28.74 12.38
CA LEU A 329 -4.88 29.67 11.49
C LEU A 329 -5.29 30.97 12.18
N ARG A 330 -5.46 30.95 13.51
CA ARG A 330 -5.68 32.15 14.33
C ARG A 330 -4.48 33.09 14.32
N ARG A 331 -3.26 32.54 14.26
CA ARG A 331 -2.02 33.30 14.48
C ARG A 331 -1.20 33.53 13.21
N TYR A 332 -1.36 32.68 12.20
CA TYR A 332 -0.57 32.73 10.97
C TYR A 332 -1.46 32.63 9.74
N SER A 333 -1.01 33.27 8.66
CA SER A 333 -1.57 33.09 7.32
C SER A 333 -0.65 32.21 6.49
N PHE A 334 -1.14 31.05 6.06
CA PHE A 334 -0.37 30.10 5.28
C PHE A 334 -0.69 30.23 3.79
N HIS A 335 0.35 30.24 2.97
CA HIS A 335 0.24 30.23 1.52
C HIS A 335 1.18 29.16 0.96
N LEU A 336 0.74 28.48 -0.11
CA LEU A 336 1.63 27.61 -0.87
C LEU A 336 2.70 28.46 -1.56
N SER A 337 3.96 28.05 -1.44
CA SER A 337 5.07 28.70 -2.15
C SER A 337 4.90 28.61 -3.68
N ASP A 338 4.25 27.54 -4.15
CA ASP A 338 3.78 27.40 -5.52
C ASP A 338 2.38 26.73 -5.52
N PRO A 339 1.30 27.48 -5.78
CA PRO A 339 -0.06 26.93 -5.80
C PRO A 339 -0.32 26.03 -7.02
N THR A 340 0.52 26.07 -8.06
CA THR A 340 0.35 25.25 -9.28
C THR A 340 0.85 23.83 -9.09
N VAL A 341 1.70 23.60 -8.09
CA VAL A 341 2.26 22.28 -7.81
C VAL A 341 1.30 21.48 -6.93
N ASP A 342 0.96 20.27 -7.37
CA ASP A 342 0.22 19.31 -6.56
C ASP A 342 1.16 18.42 -5.74
N TRP A 343 0.66 17.96 -4.59
CA TRP A 343 1.38 16.98 -3.79
C TRP A 343 1.54 15.66 -4.53
N LYS A 344 2.67 14.99 -4.32
CA LYS A 344 2.92 13.65 -4.87
C LYS A 344 2.57 12.61 -3.83
N LEU A 345 1.58 11.78 -4.13
CA LEU A 345 1.17 10.68 -3.27
C LEU A 345 1.92 9.40 -3.63
N PHE A 346 2.56 8.79 -2.63
CA PHE A 346 3.28 7.52 -2.77
C PHE A 346 2.44 6.41 -2.14
N ASP A 347 1.54 5.82 -2.92
CA ASP A 347 0.72 4.69 -2.47
C ASP A 347 1.36 3.37 -2.93
N TYR A 348 1.89 2.59 -1.97
CA TYR A 348 2.51 1.29 -2.24
C TYR A 348 1.49 0.17 -2.53
N TRP A 349 0.21 0.42 -2.29
CA TRP A 349 -0.89 -0.52 -2.48
C TRP A 349 -1.63 -0.31 -3.82
N LYS A 350 -1.73 0.94 -4.32
CA LYS A 350 -2.44 1.27 -5.59
C LYS A 350 -1.59 1.27 -6.87
N ARG A 351 -0.26 1.25 -6.78
CA ARG A 351 0.66 1.62 -7.87
C ARG A 351 0.46 0.88 -9.18
N HIS A 352 0.16 -0.42 -9.14
CA HIS A 352 0.05 -1.18 -10.39
C HIS A 352 -1.33 -1.12 -11.03
N ALA A 353 -2.38 -1.08 -10.20
CA ALA A 353 -3.76 -1.04 -10.70
C ALA A 353 -4.12 0.33 -11.28
N THR A 354 -3.70 1.43 -10.64
CA THR A 354 -4.16 2.78 -11.04
C THR A 354 -3.51 3.27 -12.33
N TYR A 355 -2.20 3.03 -12.50
CA TYR A 355 -1.48 3.43 -13.71
C TYR A 355 -1.96 2.63 -14.92
N THR A 356 -2.04 1.30 -14.78
CA THR A 356 -2.54 0.41 -15.84
C THR A 356 -4.00 0.73 -16.20
N ARG A 357 -4.85 0.97 -15.20
CA ARG A 357 -6.26 1.36 -15.44
C ARG A 357 -6.37 2.74 -16.11
N LYS A 358 -5.54 3.72 -15.73
CA LYS A 358 -5.50 5.03 -16.41
C LYS A 358 -5.09 4.89 -17.88
N CYS A 359 -4.05 4.12 -18.18
CA CYS A 359 -3.61 3.90 -19.55
C CYS A 359 -4.67 3.16 -20.38
N LEU A 360 -5.24 2.09 -19.85
CA LEU A 360 -6.29 1.32 -20.53
C LEU A 360 -7.57 2.16 -20.74
N ASN A 361 -8.01 2.90 -19.72
CA ASN A 361 -9.19 3.76 -19.85
C ASN A 361 -8.97 4.89 -20.86
N ALA A 362 -7.78 5.50 -20.90
CA ALA A 362 -7.46 6.52 -21.90
C ALA A 362 -7.51 5.94 -23.34
N ILE A 363 -6.99 4.72 -23.54
CA ILE A 363 -7.06 4.02 -24.82
C ILE A 363 -8.53 3.74 -25.19
N PHE A 364 -9.31 3.16 -24.26
CA PHE A 364 -10.72 2.84 -24.53
C PHE A 364 -11.58 4.07 -24.78
N LEU A 365 -11.33 5.19 -24.08
CA LEU A 365 -12.06 6.45 -24.32
C LEU A 365 -11.78 7.02 -25.71
N VAL A 366 -10.51 7.02 -26.14
CA VAL A 366 -10.13 7.48 -27.48
C VAL A 366 -10.71 6.57 -28.55
N ASP A 367 -10.63 5.26 -28.35
CA ASP A 367 -11.17 4.26 -29.27
C ASP A 367 -12.70 4.37 -29.40
N THR A 368 -13.41 4.50 -28.27
CA THR A 368 -14.88 4.67 -28.24
C THR A 368 -15.31 5.97 -28.91
N ALA A 369 -14.64 7.09 -28.61
CA ALA A 369 -14.96 8.39 -29.21
C ALA A 369 -14.68 8.40 -30.73
N LEU A 370 -13.62 7.71 -31.17
CA LEU A 370 -13.30 7.57 -32.59
C LEU A 370 -14.36 6.70 -33.29
N GLU A 371 -14.72 5.56 -32.72
CA GLU A 371 -15.75 4.66 -33.22
C GLU A 371 -17.11 5.38 -33.32
N GLU A 372 -17.54 6.08 -32.27
CA GLU A 372 -18.79 6.85 -32.27
C GLU A 372 -18.78 7.92 -33.37
N LYS A 373 -17.65 8.63 -33.54
CA LYS A 373 -17.52 9.63 -34.60
C LYS A 373 -17.60 9.00 -35.98
N LEU A 374 -16.91 7.88 -36.21
CA LEU A 374 -16.92 7.16 -37.48
C LEU A 374 -18.31 6.57 -37.81
N ARG A 375 -19.03 6.02 -36.82
CA ARG A 375 -20.41 5.54 -36.98
C ARG A 375 -21.36 6.69 -37.32
N SER A 376 -21.23 7.84 -36.65
CA SER A 376 -22.06 9.01 -36.96
C SER A 376 -21.85 9.53 -38.40
N LEU A 377 -20.61 9.45 -38.90
CA LEU A 377 -20.27 9.88 -40.25
C LEU A 377 -20.66 8.87 -41.33
N SER A 378 -20.65 7.57 -41.01
CA SER A 378 -20.95 6.48 -41.95
C SER A 378 -22.41 6.03 -41.92
N GLY A 379 -23.17 6.37 -40.88
CA GLY A 379 -24.53 5.87 -40.66
C GLY A 379 -24.60 4.42 -40.16
N ASP A 380 -23.48 3.87 -39.68
CA ASP A 380 -23.37 2.49 -39.22
C ASP A 380 -23.99 2.30 -37.83
N THR A 381 -25.13 1.60 -37.77
CA THR A 381 -25.93 1.33 -36.56
C THR A 381 -25.92 -0.11 -36.01
N PRO A 382 -25.47 -1.17 -36.72
CA PRO A 382 -25.37 -2.52 -36.16
C PRO A 382 -24.33 -2.64 -35.03
N ASP A 383 -24.61 -3.54 -34.10
CA ASP A 383 -23.64 -3.94 -33.07
C ASP A 383 -22.47 -4.72 -33.68
N ASN A 384 -21.30 -4.60 -33.04
CA ASN A 384 -20.13 -5.39 -33.41
C ASN A 384 -20.38 -6.89 -33.16
N ASN A 385 -20.07 -7.71 -34.15
CA ASN A 385 -20.21 -9.16 -34.03
C ASN A 385 -19.32 -9.73 -32.92
N LEU A 386 -19.87 -10.65 -32.12
CA LEU A 386 -19.13 -11.33 -31.07
C LEU A 386 -18.05 -12.24 -31.69
N VAL A 387 -16.78 -11.90 -31.50
CA VAL A 387 -15.64 -12.69 -32.02
C VAL A 387 -15.29 -13.79 -31.02
N VAL A 388 -15.81 -15.00 -31.23
CA VAL A 388 -15.37 -16.19 -30.49
C VAL A 388 -14.01 -16.63 -31.03
N ILE A 389 -13.01 -16.77 -30.15
CA ILE A 389 -11.67 -17.26 -30.52
C ILE A 389 -11.59 -18.76 -30.20
N PRO A 390 -11.77 -19.66 -31.19
CA PRO A 390 -11.63 -21.09 -30.94
C PRO A 390 -10.17 -21.46 -30.70
N ALA A 391 -9.94 -22.36 -29.75
CA ALA A 391 -8.62 -22.94 -29.51
C ALA A 391 -8.14 -23.74 -30.74
N PRO A 392 -6.88 -23.62 -31.16
CA PRO A 392 -6.35 -24.39 -32.29
C PRO A 392 -6.28 -25.88 -31.98
N LYS A 393 -6.39 -26.72 -33.02
CA LYS A 393 -6.10 -28.15 -32.89
C LYS A 393 -4.59 -28.35 -32.72
N VAL A 394 -4.17 -28.91 -31.59
CA VAL A 394 -2.78 -29.28 -31.34
C VAL A 394 -2.52 -30.75 -31.57
N ASN A 395 -1.30 -31.07 -32.02
CA ASN A 395 -0.84 -32.44 -32.20
C ASN A 395 -0.66 -33.16 -30.84
N ARG A 396 -0.44 -34.47 -30.85
CA ARG A 396 -0.33 -35.28 -29.62
C ARG A 396 0.92 -34.92 -28.79
N ILE A 397 2.02 -34.54 -29.44
CA ILE A 397 3.28 -34.19 -28.78
C ILE A 397 3.12 -32.86 -28.04
N GLN A 398 2.62 -31.82 -28.70
CA GLN A 398 2.32 -30.52 -28.11
C GLN A 398 1.32 -30.63 -26.94
N ARG A 399 0.32 -31.52 -27.05
CA ARG A 399 -0.59 -31.80 -25.94
C ARG A 399 0.12 -32.42 -24.74
N ALA A 400 1.05 -33.34 -24.98
CA ALA A 400 1.88 -33.92 -23.92
C ALA A 400 2.79 -32.86 -23.27
N VAL A 401 3.34 -31.92 -24.06
CA VAL A 401 4.11 -30.78 -23.56
C VAL A 401 3.25 -29.87 -22.69
N PHE A 402 1.98 -29.62 -23.05
CA PHE A 402 1.07 -28.84 -22.20
C PHE A 402 0.74 -29.55 -20.88
N TYR A 403 0.45 -30.84 -20.91
CA TYR A 403 0.25 -31.60 -19.67
C TYR A 403 1.50 -31.62 -18.80
N TYR A 404 2.68 -31.70 -19.41
CA TYR A 404 3.95 -31.58 -18.69
C TYR A 404 4.13 -30.18 -18.08
N ALA A 405 3.82 -29.12 -18.83
CA ALA A 405 3.87 -27.75 -18.33
C ALA A 405 2.87 -27.48 -17.19
N ASP A 406 1.64 -28.01 -17.28
CA ASP A 406 0.65 -27.96 -16.21
C ASP A 406 1.16 -28.73 -14.98
N PHE A 407 1.74 -29.91 -15.18
CA PHE A 407 2.34 -30.71 -14.11
C PHE A 407 3.48 -29.96 -13.41
N ILE A 408 4.38 -29.31 -14.15
CA ILE A 408 5.42 -28.43 -13.57
C ILE A 408 4.77 -27.25 -12.83
N GLY A 409 3.78 -26.61 -13.45
CA GLY A 409 3.07 -25.44 -12.93
C GLY A 409 2.32 -25.70 -11.62
N THR A 410 2.00 -26.96 -11.30
CA THR A 410 1.39 -27.38 -10.03
C THR A 410 2.39 -27.53 -8.87
N LEU A 411 3.66 -27.14 -9.04
CA LEU A 411 4.72 -27.18 -8.03
C LEU A 411 5.09 -28.60 -7.55
N ILE A 412 4.68 -29.65 -8.26
CA ILE A 412 4.98 -31.05 -7.91
C ILE A 412 6.50 -31.30 -7.88
N TYR A 413 7.26 -30.64 -8.75
CA TYR A 413 8.73 -30.72 -8.75
C TYR A 413 9.35 -30.15 -7.46
N ILE A 414 8.75 -29.14 -6.84
CA ILE A 414 9.19 -28.65 -5.54
C ILE A 414 8.95 -29.72 -4.47
N VAL A 415 7.82 -30.42 -4.53
CA VAL A 415 7.52 -31.52 -3.60
C VAL A 415 8.51 -32.68 -3.78
N ILE A 416 8.84 -33.05 -5.01
CA ILE A 416 9.84 -34.09 -5.31
C ILE A 416 11.22 -33.65 -4.83
N LEU A 417 11.64 -32.41 -5.12
CA LEU A 417 12.92 -31.87 -4.69
C LEU A 417 13.04 -31.85 -3.16
N LEU A 418 12.01 -31.37 -2.46
CA LEU A 418 11.96 -31.38 -1.00
C LEU A 418 12.02 -32.80 -0.45
N SER A 419 11.31 -33.75 -1.07
CA SER A 419 11.35 -35.16 -0.67
C SER A 419 12.74 -35.76 -0.84
N VAL A 420 13.42 -35.49 -1.96
CA VAL A 420 14.80 -35.92 -2.21
C VAL A 420 15.76 -35.31 -1.19
N VAL A 421 15.60 -34.02 -0.87
CA VAL A 421 16.41 -33.34 0.17
C VAL A 421 16.14 -33.93 1.54
N SER A 422 14.89 -34.23 1.89
CA SER A 422 14.54 -34.86 3.17
C SER A 422 15.13 -36.26 3.30
N VAL A 423 15.04 -37.10 2.25
CA VAL A 423 15.69 -38.42 2.22
C VAL A 423 17.20 -38.28 2.33
N TRP A 424 17.81 -37.31 1.63
CA TRP A 424 19.24 -37.05 1.72
C TRP A 424 19.69 -36.65 3.13
N LEU A 425 18.95 -35.77 3.81
CA LEU A 425 19.24 -35.39 5.20
C LEU A 425 19.07 -36.57 6.17
N ALA A 426 18.11 -37.46 5.92
CA ALA A 426 17.85 -38.62 6.78
C ALA A 426 18.92 -39.72 6.64
N VAL A 427 19.38 -40.01 5.42
CA VAL A 427 20.34 -41.11 5.17
C VAL A 427 21.79 -40.60 5.17
N GLY A 428 22.01 -39.30 4.97
CA GLY A 428 23.33 -38.66 4.91
C GLY A 428 24.29 -38.98 6.07
N PRO A 429 23.85 -38.95 7.34
CA PRO A 429 24.69 -39.31 8.48
C PRO A 429 25.22 -40.75 8.46
N VAL A 430 24.43 -41.70 7.95
CA VAL A 430 24.81 -43.13 7.84
C VAL A 430 25.84 -43.36 6.73
N LEU A 431 25.95 -42.41 5.80
CA LEU A 431 26.73 -42.53 4.57
C LEU A 431 27.88 -41.52 4.49
N HIS A 432 28.17 -40.85 5.62
CA HIS A 432 29.27 -39.90 5.77
C HIS A 432 29.29 -38.74 4.75
N PHE A 433 28.13 -38.39 4.15
CA PHE A 433 28.00 -37.28 3.20
C PHE A 433 29.09 -37.25 2.09
N SER A 434 29.38 -38.39 1.45
CA SER A 434 30.40 -38.45 0.39
C SER A 434 30.15 -37.47 -0.78
N ASP A 435 31.20 -36.80 -1.26
CA ASP A 435 31.17 -35.85 -2.39
C ASP A 435 30.52 -36.43 -3.67
N ASN A 436 30.65 -37.73 -3.90
CA ASN A 436 30.03 -38.43 -5.04
C ASN A 436 28.50 -38.31 -5.07
N ARG A 437 27.83 -38.09 -3.94
CA ARG A 437 26.37 -37.92 -3.89
C ARG A 437 25.90 -36.52 -4.22
N TRP A 438 26.73 -35.50 -3.98
CA TRP A 438 26.48 -34.13 -4.46
C TRP A 438 26.52 -34.06 -5.99
N LEU A 439 27.44 -34.82 -6.58
CA LEU A 439 27.49 -35.04 -8.02
C LEU A 439 26.21 -35.71 -8.51
N ILE A 440 25.74 -36.77 -7.87
CA ILE A 440 24.47 -37.44 -8.21
C ILE A 440 23.29 -36.46 -8.11
N SER A 441 23.06 -35.79 -6.97
CA SER A 441 21.93 -34.86 -6.81
C SER A 441 21.97 -33.67 -7.77
N GLY A 442 23.14 -33.08 -8.00
CA GLY A 442 23.35 -32.04 -9.02
C GLY A 442 23.10 -32.56 -10.45
N THR A 443 23.48 -33.81 -10.73
CA THR A 443 23.24 -34.49 -12.02
C THR A 443 21.76 -34.82 -12.25
N TYR A 444 20.91 -34.89 -11.22
CA TYR A 444 19.47 -35.11 -11.40
C TYR A 444 18.66 -33.81 -11.42
N VAL A 445 19.05 -32.81 -10.62
CA VAL A 445 18.30 -31.55 -10.48
C VAL A 445 18.58 -30.59 -11.64
N SER A 446 19.84 -30.45 -12.06
CA SER A 446 20.21 -29.51 -13.13
C SER A 446 19.65 -29.89 -14.51
N PRO A 447 19.66 -31.16 -14.94
CA PRO A 447 19.09 -31.52 -16.24
C PRO A 447 17.56 -31.46 -16.23
N SER A 448 16.90 -31.72 -15.09
CA SER A 448 15.45 -31.54 -14.97
C SER A 448 15.04 -30.07 -15.16
N GLY A 449 15.75 -29.13 -14.52
CA GLY A 449 15.53 -27.69 -14.74
C GLY A 449 15.78 -27.26 -16.19
N MET A 450 16.73 -27.88 -16.88
CA MET A 450 16.95 -27.64 -18.31
C MET A 450 15.74 -28.07 -19.16
N ASN A 451 15.10 -29.19 -18.84
CA ASN A 451 13.89 -29.65 -19.54
C ASN A 451 12.70 -28.71 -19.31
N ASP A 452 12.56 -28.21 -18.09
CA ASP A 452 11.51 -27.27 -17.70
C ASP A 452 11.62 -25.95 -18.46
N ASP A 453 12.86 -25.44 -18.63
CA ASP A 453 13.14 -24.25 -19.43
C ASP A 453 12.69 -24.41 -20.89
N PHE A 454 12.93 -25.57 -21.51
CA PHE A 454 12.44 -25.84 -22.87
C PHE A 454 10.91 -25.94 -22.91
N GLY A 455 10.28 -26.57 -21.91
CA GLY A 455 8.83 -26.66 -21.80
C GLY A 455 8.15 -25.29 -21.68
N LEU A 456 8.67 -24.42 -20.81
CA LEU A 456 8.17 -23.06 -20.62
C LEU A 456 8.40 -22.18 -21.86
N ARG A 457 9.57 -22.30 -22.51
CA ARG A 457 9.84 -21.59 -23.77
C ARG A 457 8.92 -22.04 -24.89
N ASN A 458 8.58 -23.33 -24.97
CA ASN A 458 7.60 -23.84 -25.92
C ASN A 458 6.21 -23.27 -25.67
N LEU A 459 5.75 -23.25 -24.41
CA LEU A 459 4.46 -22.65 -24.05
C LEU A 459 4.41 -21.17 -24.41
N GLN A 460 5.46 -20.41 -24.06
CA GLN A 460 5.56 -18.99 -24.38
C GLN A 460 5.59 -18.75 -25.89
N HIS A 461 6.33 -19.57 -26.65
CA HIS A 461 6.40 -19.49 -28.11
C HIS A 461 5.03 -19.77 -28.75
N TYR A 462 4.34 -20.81 -28.29
CA TYR A 462 3.02 -21.18 -28.78
C TYR A 462 1.97 -20.08 -28.52
N LEU A 463 1.89 -19.59 -27.27
CA LEU A 463 0.97 -18.51 -26.90
C LEU A 463 1.30 -17.21 -27.65
N GLY A 464 2.58 -16.87 -27.76
CA GLY A 464 3.05 -15.72 -28.53
C GLY A 464 2.64 -15.80 -30.01
N GLY A 465 2.77 -16.97 -30.63
CA GLY A 465 2.34 -17.22 -32.01
C GLY A 465 0.84 -16.97 -32.21
N LEU A 466 -0.01 -17.41 -31.28
CA LEU A 466 -1.45 -17.15 -31.34
C LEU A 466 -1.78 -15.67 -31.30
N VAL A 467 -1.12 -14.93 -30.39
CA VAL A 467 -1.30 -13.49 -30.26
C VAL A 467 -0.86 -12.78 -31.54
N THR A 468 0.33 -13.11 -32.05
CA THR A 468 0.88 -12.52 -33.28
C THR A 468 -0.02 -12.79 -34.49
N ASP A 469 -0.52 -14.01 -34.67
CA ASP A 469 -1.41 -14.34 -35.79
C ASP A 469 -2.75 -13.60 -35.70
N ARG A 470 -3.25 -13.33 -34.49
CA ARG A 470 -4.47 -12.54 -34.29
C ARG A 470 -4.24 -11.07 -34.58
N PHE A 471 -3.16 -10.48 -34.09
CA PHE A 471 -2.79 -9.12 -34.47
C PHE A 471 -2.58 -8.98 -35.97
N ARG A 472 -1.99 -9.97 -36.63
CA ARG A 472 -1.85 -9.99 -38.09
C ARG A 472 -3.22 -10.05 -38.79
N LYS A 473 -4.17 -10.86 -38.30
CA LYS A 473 -5.54 -10.87 -38.84
C LYS A 473 -6.23 -9.52 -38.69
N VAL A 474 -6.17 -8.91 -37.51
CA VAL A 474 -6.74 -7.58 -37.25
C VAL A 474 -6.10 -6.54 -38.17
N TYR A 475 -4.78 -6.57 -38.32
CA TYR A 475 -4.05 -5.69 -39.23
C TYR A 475 -4.48 -5.89 -40.69
N ASN A 476 -4.61 -7.13 -41.15
CA ASN A 476 -5.05 -7.43 -42.51
C ASN A 476 -6.50 -7.00 -42.76
N THR A 477 -7.40 -7.21 -41.79
CA THR A 477 -8.79 -6.73 -41.86
C THR A 477 -8.82 -5.20 -41.93
N GLY A 478 -8.02 -4.53 -41.11
CA GLY A 478 -7.87 -3.07 -41.17
C GLY A 478 -7.34 -2.61 -42.53
N ALA A 479 -6.30 -3.25 -43.05
CA ALA A 479 -5.72 -2.93 -44.35
C ALA A 479 -6.71 -3.11 -45.50
N GLU A 480 -7.59 -4.12 -45.44
CA GLU A 480 -8.66 -4.31 -46.41
C GLU A 480 -9.71 -3.18 -46.33
N ALA A 481 -10.07 -2.74 -45.12
CA ALA A 481 -10.95 -1.59 -44.94
C ALA A 481 -10.36 -0.32 -45.58
N PHE A 482 -9.06 -0.05 -45.43
CA PHE A 482 -8.37 1.06 -46.10
C PHE A 482 -8.43 0.95 -47.64
N ARG A 483 -8.26 -0.25 -48.19
CA ARG A 483 -8.37 -0.47 -49.65
C ARG A 483 -9.78 -0.21 -50.16
N VAL A 484 -10.81 -0.68 -49.45
CA VAL A 484 -12.22 -0.49 -49.82
C VAL A 484 -12.58 1.00 -49.88
N ILE A 485 -12.07 1.81 -48.95
CA ILE A 485 -12.32 3.26 -48.92
C ILE A 485 -11.33 4.07 -49.79
N GLY A 486 -10.47 3.41 -50.58
CA GLY A 486 -9.54 4.06 -51.50
C GLY A 486 -8.40 4.84 -50.82
N LEU A 487 -8.13 4.57 -49.54
CA LEU A 487 -7.05 5.20 -48.80
C LEU A 487 -5.80 4.32 -48.79
N PRO A 488 -4.59 4.92 -48.83
CA PRO A 488 -3.36 4.17 -48.67
C PRO A 488 -3.31 3.55 -47.27
N VAL A 489 -3.00 2.26 -47.20
CA VAL A 489 -2.73 1.57 -45.93
C VAL A 489 -1.52 2.25 -45.29
N PRO A 490 -1.62 2.75 -44.04
CA PRO A 490 -0.48 3.35 -43.36
C PRO A 490 0.67 2.35 -43.32
N GLU A 491 1.83 2.73 -43.84
CA GLU A 491 3.05 1.94 -43.63
C GLU A 491 3.28 1.87 -42.13
N GLY A 492 3.18 0.65 -41.58
CA GLY A 492 3.62 0.41 -40.21
C GLY A 492 5.06 0.89 -40.13
N LYS A 493 5.43 1.62 -39.07
CA LYS A 493 6.84 1.93 -38.81
C LYS A 493 7.56 0.59 -38.65
N GLU A 494 8.17 0.10 -39.73
CA GLU A 494 9.14 -0.97 -39.64
C GLU A 494 10.22 -0.45 -38.70
N TYR A 495 10.32 -1.06 -37.52
CA TYR A 495 11.42 -0.79 -36.63
C TYR A 495 12.71 -1.12 -37.39
N LYS A 496 13.44 -0.07 -37.77
CA LYS A 496 14.70 -0.19 -38.49
C LYS A 496 15.69 -1.02 -37.68
N SER A 497 16.21 -2.05 -38.36
CA SER A 497 17.25 -2.99 -37.97
C SER A 497 17.07 -3.66 -36.60
N ILE A 498 16.45 -4.84 -36.62
CA ILE A 498 16.66 -5.88 -35.62
C ILE A 498 18.18 -6.11 -35.52
N SER A 499 18.80 -5.76 -34.39
CA SER A 499 20.24 -5.96 -34.19
C SER A 499 20.59 -7.44 -34.40
N PHE A 500 21.85 -7.71 -34.78
CA PHE A 500 22.33 -9.09 -34.93
C PHE A 500 22.05 -9.95 -33.68
N SER A 501 22.18 -9.35 -32.49
CA SER A 501 21.86 -10.00 -31.21
C SER A 501 20.39 -10.36 -31.07
N ILE A 502 19.46 -9.50 -31.52
CA ILE A 502 18.02 -9.82 -31.48
C ILE A 502 17.69 -10.90 -32.50
N ARG A 503 18.28 -10.88 -33.70
CA ARG A 503 18.06 -11.96 -34.69
C ARG A 503 18.52 -13.32 -34.17
N ILE A 504 19.68 -13.36 -33.51
CA ILE A 504 20.16 -14.58 -32.85
C ILE A 504 19.20 -14.97 -31.74
N SER A 505 18.79 -14.03 -30.89
CA SER A 505 17.87 -14.30 -29.78
C SER A 505 16.54 -14.88 -30.26
N GLU A 506 15.94 -14.29 -31.30
CA GLU A 506 14.70 -14.80 -31.90
C GLU A 506 14.88 -16.19 -32.53
N THR A 507 16.01 -16.41 -33.20
CA THR A 507 16.33 -17.71 -33.82
C THR A 507 16.51 -18.78 -32.74
N ILE A 508 17.28 -18.49 -31.69
CA ILE A 508 17.46 -19.38 -30.54
C ILE A 508 16.12 -19.61 -29.84
N ASN A 509 15.30 -18.58 -29.67
CA ASN A 509 13.99 -18.71 -29.03
C ASN A 509 13.05 -19.61 -29.84
N ARG A 510 13.04 -19.51 -31.17
CA ARG A 510 12.26 -20.42 -32.04
C ARG A 510 12.76 -21.87 -31.94
N ILE A 511 14.07 -22.06 -31.89
CA ILE A 511 14.67 -23.39 -31.74
C ILE A 511 14.31 -23.97 -30.36
N CYS A 512 14.62 -23.26 -29.27
CA CYS A 512 14.32 -23.70 -27.90
C CYS A 512 12.82 -23.85 -27.63
N GLY A 513 11.97 -23.04 -28.28
CA GLY A 513 10.52 -23.12 -28.16
C GLY A 513 9.88 -24.22 -29.00
N HIS A 514 10.66 -25.00 -29.76
CA HIS A 514 10.12 -26.07 -30.59
C HIS A 514 9.79 -27.30 -29.74
N GLU A 515 8.64 -27.95 -30.01
CA GLU A 515 8.19 -29.16 -29.31
C GLU A 515 9.23 -30.30 -29.32
N PHE A 516 9.93 -30.50 -30.44
CA PHE A 516 11.06 -31.43 -30.53
C PHE A 516 12.22 -31.12 -29.58
N MET A 517 12.48 -29.86 -29.22
CA MET A 517 13.55 -29.57 -28.26
C MET A 517 13.19 -30.03 -26.86
N VAL A 518 11.92 -29.93 -26.47
CA VAL A 518 11.41 -30.49 -25.21
C VAL A 518 11.55 -32.02 -25.20
N VAL A 519 11.26 -32.69 -26.32
CA VAL A 519 11.41 -34.14 -26.43
C VAL A 519 12.89 -34.55 -26.46
N ALA A 520 13.73 -33.83 -27.20
CA ALA A 520 15.15 -34.10 -27.32
C ALA A 520 15.88 -33.89 -25.99
N SER A 521 15.53 -32.85 -25.23
CA SER A 521 16.06 -32.66 -23.87
C SER A 521 15.65 -33.81 -22.97
N LEU A 522 14.38 -34.24 -22.99
CA LEU A 522 13.93 -35.38 -22.20
C LEU A 522 14.70 -36.66 -22.54
N LEU A 523 14.91 -36.95 -23.83
CA LEU A 523 15.66 -38.12 -24.28
C LEU A 523 17.14 -38.04 -23.90
N LEU A 524 17.77 -36.87 -24.04
CA LEU A 524 19.14 -36.64 -23.65
C LEU A 524 19.33 -36.85 -22.15
N ILE A 525 18.46 -36.26 -21.33
CA ILE A 525 18.46 -36.40 -19.88
C ILE A 525 18.30 -37.86 -19.50
N SER A 526 17.33 -38.56 -20.10
CA SER A 526 17.10 -39.98 -19.86
C SER A 526 18.33 -40.82 -20.24
N GLY A 527 18.97 -40.53 -21.37
CA GLY A 527 20.19 -41.19 -21.80
C GLY A 527 21.39 -40.94 -20.88
N LEU A 528 21.56 -39.70 -20.41
CA LEU A 528 22.59 -39.35 -19.43
C LEU A 528 22.36 -40.05 -18.08
N ILE A 529 21.11 -40.13 -17.63
CA ILE A 529 20.75 -40.84 -16.39
C ILE A 529 21.05 -42.34 -16.52
N VAL A 530 20.67 -42.96 -17.65
CA VAL A 530 20.94 -44.39 -17.89
C VAL A 530 22.45 -44.63 -17.96
N GLY A 531 23.19 -43.79 -18.69
CA GLY A 531 24.65 -43.88 -18.78
C GLY A 531 25.33 -43.73 -17.42
N ALA A 532 24.94 -42.73 -16.64
CA ALA A 532 25.47 -42.48 -15.30
C ALA A 532 25.08 -43.57 -14.29
N SER A 533 23.97 -44.27 -14.50
CA SER A 533 23.54 -45.40 -13.65
C SER A 533 24.22 -46.72 -14.04
N ALA A 534 24.75 -46.82 -15.26
CA ALA A 534 25.45 -48.00 -15.76
C ALA A 534 26.96 -47.99 -15.46
N MET A 535 27.53 -46.80 -15.24
CA MET A 535 28.88 -46.61 -14.69
C MET A 535 28.86 -46.71 -13.17
#